data_AF-A0A7J6MVB0-F1
#
_entry.id   AF-A0A7J6MVB0-F1
#
_cell.length_a   1.000
_cell.length_b   1.000
_cell.length_c   1.000
_cell.angle_alpha   90.00
_cell.angle_beta   90.00
_cell.angle_gamma   90.00
#
_symmetry.space_group_name_H-M   'P 1'
#
loop_
_entity.id
_entity.type
_entity.pdbx_description
1 polymer ?
#
loop_
_entity_poly.entity_id
_entity_poly.type
_entity_poly.pdbx_seq_one_letter_code
_entity_poly.pdbx_strand_id
1 'polypeptide(L)'
;MDKAIAIAARSDADLVEEITNIKVDADDAENGRRIQDENARLDRYETLQIEAITSNRKNAAVEMKWSDLARINIAQELAKELETQTISCQAIIDSKDRRIREFLAELEEKFHFCEKAMKRAEEDEYLQKDRADLLAEQKKELDTLFEQRRQREESEFLGATARAGEAIPSEKREDLCHR
;
A
#
# COMPACT_ATOMS: atom_id res chain seq x y z
N MET A 1 -30.87 2.11 -5.44
CA MET A 1 -31.47 0.79 -5.15
C MET A 1 -31.07 -0.25 -6.19
N ASP A 2 -31.09 0.07 -7.48
CA ASP A 2 -30.83 -0.90 -8.56
C ASP A 2 -29.45 -1.59 -8.53
N LYS A 3 -28.36 -0.90 -8.15
CA LYS A 3 -27.03 -1.52 -8.05
C LYS A 3 -26.91 -2.57 -6.93
N ALA A 4 -27.57 -2.35 -5.79
CA ALA A 4 -27.51 -3.29 -4.67
C ALA A 4 -28.30 -4.58 -4.96
N ILE A 5 -29.43 -4.45 -5.67
CA ILE A 5 -30.24 -5.57 -6.16
C ILE A 5 -29.47 -6.37 -7.21
N ALA A 6 -28.74 -5.69 -8.11
CA ALA A 6 -27.90 -6.34 -9.12
C ALA A 6 -26.73 -7.13 -8.52
N ILE A 7 -26.10 -6.63 -7.45
CA ILE A 7 -25.01 -7.33 -6.76
C ILE A 7 -25.53 -8.59 -6.06
N ALA A 8 -26.70 -8.52 -5.42
CA ALA A 8 -27.34 -9.66 -4.76
C ALA A 8 -27.82 -10.76 -5.74
N ALA A 9 -27.91 -10.45 -7.04
CA ALA A 9 -28.32 -11.38 -8.09
C ALA A 9 -27.14 -12.04 -8.83
N ARG A 10 -25.89 -11.70 -8.51
CA ARG A 10 -24.69 -12.27 -9.15
C ARG A 10 -24.35 -13.64 -8.57
N SER A 11 -23.81 -14.51 -9.42
CA SER A 11 -23.29 -15.79 -8.94
C SER A 11 -21.96 -15.59 -8.20
N ASP A 12 -21.67 -16.48 -7.25
CA ASP A 12 -20.38 -16.49 -6.55
C ASP A 12 -19.19 -16.60 -7.53
N ALA A 13 -19.38 -17.30 -8.67
CA ALA A 13 -18.38 -17.41 -9.71
C ALA A 13 -18.06 -16.06 -10.38
N ASP A 14 -19.09 -15.26 -10.70
CA ASP A 14 -18.92 -13.93 -11.31
C ASP A 14 -18.22 -12.95 -10.36
N LEU A 15 -18.45 -13.08 -9.05
CA LEU A 15 -17.79 -12.26 -8.03
C LEU A 15 -16.33 -12.68 -7.84
N VAL A 16 -16.04 -13.98 -7.85
CA VAL A 16 -14.68 -14.51 -7.75
C VAL A 16 -13.84 -14.09 -8.96
N GLU A 17 -14.40 -14.15 -10.16
CA GLU A 17 -13.71 -13.71 -11.39
C GLU A 17 -13.36 -12.22 -11.32
N GLU A 18 -14.30 -11.35 -10.93
CA GLU A 18 -14.03 -9.92 -10.79
C GLU A 18 -12.96 -9.62 -9.73
N ILE A 19 -13.04 -10.26 -8.56
CA ILE A 19 -12.01 -10.12 -7.51
C ILE A 19 -10.64 -10.57 -8.04
N THR A 20 -10.61 -11.64 -8.83
CA THR A 20 -9.38 -12.15 -9.42
C THR A 20 -8.79 -11.15 -10.41
N ASN A 21 -9.61 -10.58 -11.29
CA ASN A 21 -9.17 -9.55 -12.25
C ASN A 21 -8.63 -8.32 -11.53
N ILE A 22 -9.33 -7.83 -10.49
CA ILE A 22 -8.86 -6.69 -9.68
C ILE A 22 -7.49 -6.99 -9.05
N LYS A 23 -7.29 -8.21 -8.53
CA LYS A 23 -6.02 -8.60 -7.92
C LYS A 23 -4.89 -8.69 -8.95
N VAL A 24 -5.16 -9.29 -10.11
CA VAL A 24 -4.17 -9.37 -11.20
C VAL A 24 -3.78 -7.98 -11.66
N ASP A 25 -4.74 -7.09 -11.90
CA ASP A 25 -4.47 -5.70 -12.31
C ASP A 25 -3.63 -4.95 -11.25
N ALA A 26 -3.93 -5.17 -9.97
CA ALA A 26 -3.16 -4.58 -8.87
C ALA A 26 -1.73 -5.14 -8.78
N ASP A 27 -1.56 -6.45 -8.95
CA ASP A 27 -0.26 -7.12 -8.95
C ASP A 27 0.59 -6.69 -10.16
N ASP A 28 0.00 -6.58 -11.35
CA ASP A 28 0.67 -6.11 -12.57
C ASP A 28 1.11 -4.64 -12.44
N ALA A 29 0.25 -3.78 -11.89
CA ALA A 29 0.60 -2.39 -11.61
C ALA A 29 1.75 -2.28 -10.60
N GLU A 30 1.72 -3.07 -9.52
CA GLU A 30 2.78 -3.12 -8.53
C GLU A 30 4.09 -3.67 -9.08
N ASN A 31 4.02 -4.74 -9.88
CA ASN A 31 5.18 -5.30 -10.56
C ASN A 31 5.80 -4.27 -11.53
N GLY A 32 4.96 -3.55 -12.28
CA GLY A 32 5.40 -2.45 -13.14
C GLY A 32 6.15 -1.36 -12.37
N ARG A 33 5.65 -0.95 -11.19
CA ARG A 33 6.35 0.01 -10.32
C ARG A 33 7.69 -0.53 -9.84
N ARG A 34 7.76 -1.79 -9.40
CA ARG A 34 9.02 -2.41 -8.95
C ARG A 34 10.08 -2.46 -10.04
N ILE A 35 9.67 -2.77 -11.27
CA ILE A 35 10.58 -2.76 -12.43
C ILE A 35 11.10 -1.36 -12.69
N GLN A 36 10.23 -0.34 -12.66
CA GLN A 36 10.63 1.06 -12.85
C GLN A 36 11.61 1.53 -11.78
N ASP A 37 11.34 1.22 -10.51
CA ASP A 37 12.21 1.60 -9.39
C ASP A 37 13.59 0.91 -9.47
N GLU A 38 13.63 -0.37 -9.85
CA GLU A 38 14.89 -1.09 -10.02
C GLU A 38 15.69 -0.55 -11.20
N ASN A 39 15.05 -0.27 -12.34
CA ASN A 39 15.71 0.37 -13.48
C ASN A 39 16.29 1.74 -13.08
N ALA A 40 15.52 2.58 -12.40
CA ALA A 40 16.00 3.86 -11.91
C ALA A 40 17.19 3.70 -10.94
N ARG A 41 17.17 2.65 -10.09
CA ARG A 41 18.29 2.32 -9.19
C ARG A 41 19.55 1.94 -9.96
N LEU A 42 19.41 1.13 -11.00
CA LEU A 42 20.53 0.73 -11.86
C LEU A 42 21.09 1.93 -12.63
N ASP A 43 20.24 2.77 -13.20
CA ASP A 43 20.65 3.99 -13.93
C ASP A 43 21.42 4.96 -13.03
N ARG A 44 20.95 5.16 -11.78
CA ARG A 44 21.68 5.95 -10.77
C ARG A 44 23.06 5.37 -10.49
N TYR A 45 23.14 4.05 -10.33
CA TYR A 45 24.39 3.36 -10.03
C TYR A 45 25.39 3.51 -11.19
N GLU A 46 24.95 3.27 -12.42
CA GLU A 46 25.78 3.45 -13.61
C GLU A 46 26.27 4.90 -13.72
N THR A 47 25.36 5.87 -13.56
CA THR A 47 25.69 7.29 -13.63
C THR A 47 26.74 7.70 -12.58
N LEU A 48 26.64 7.18 -11.36
CA LEU A 48 27.64 7.41 -10.31
C LEU A 48 28.98 6.79 -10.62
N GLN A 49 29.01 5.58 -11.20
CA GLN A 49 30.25 4.96 -11.62
C GLN A 49 30.94 5.77 -12.72
N ILE A 50 30.17 6.23 -13.72
CA ILE A 50 30.69 7.09 -14.79
C ILE A 50 31.26 8.39 -14.23
N GLU A 51 30.54 9.03 -13.30
CA GLU A 51 31.00 10.27 -12.66
C GLU A 51 32.27 10.03 -11.83
N ALA A 52 32.35 8.93 -11.09
CA ALA A 52 33.53 8.59 -10.29
C ALA A 52 34.76 8.39 -11.18
N ILE A 53 34.63 7.61 -12.26
CA ILE A 53 35.72 7.37 -13.22
C ILE A 53 36.15 8.67 -13.89
N THR A 54 35.17 9.46 -14.38
CA THR A 54 35.40 10.71 -15.08
C THR A 54 36.04 11.75 -14.17
N SER A 55 35.53 11.92 -12.95
CA SER A 55 36.10 12.84 -11.96
C SER A 55 37.50 12.41 -11.56
N ASN A 56 37.77 11.12 -11.38
CA ASN A 56 39.11 10.65 -11.05
C ASN A 56 40.11 10.95 -12.16
N ARG A 57 39.73 10.73 -13.42
CA ARG A 57 40.57 11.08 -14.57
C ARG A 57 40.84 12.58 -14.66
N LYS A 58 39.82 13.41 -14.45
CA LYS A 58 39.97 14.88 -14.44
C LYS A 58 40.85 15.34 -13.28
N ASN A 59 40.67 14.79 -12.08
CA ASN A 59 41.51 15.09 -10.92
C ASN A 59 42.97 14.71 -11.16
N ALA A 60 43.23 13.53 -11.72
CA ALA A 60 44.59 13.12 -12.08
C ALA A 60 45.24 14.06 -13.09
N ALA A 61 44.48 14.54 -14.09
CA ALA A 61 44.98 15.51 -15.07
C ALA A 61 45.33 16.87 -14.43
N VAL A 62 44.55 17.34 -13.46
CA VAL A 62 44.87 18.53 -12.65
C VAL A 62 46.14 18.28 -11.83
N GLU A 63 46.22 17.13 -11.17
CA GLU A 63 47.35 16.78 -10.29
C GLU A 63 48.68 16.76 -11.06
N MET A 64 48.68 16.16 -12.26
CA MET A 64 49.86 16.08 -13.12
C MET A 64 50.38 17.45 -13.56
N LYS A 65 49.52 18.48 -13.60
CA LYS A 65 49.90 19.82 -14.05
C LYS A 65 50.58 20.67 -12.98
N TRP A 66 50.46 20.32 -11.70
CA TRP A 66 51.09 21.09 -10.62
C TRP A 66 52.62 21.13 -10.73
N SER A 67 53.25 20.05 -11.18
CA SER A 67 54.71 20.01 -11.38
C SER A 67 55.19 20.92 -12.50
N ASP A 68 54.36 21.13 -13.53
CA ASP A 68 54.70 22.00 -14.66
C ASP A 68 54.49 23.47 -14.30
N LEU A 69 53.40 23.77 -13.57
CA LEU A 69 53.13 25.11 -13.01
C LEU A 69 54.28 25.63 -12.16
N ALA A 70 54.86 24.77 -11.31
CA ALA A 70 55.99 25.14 -10.45
C ALA A 70 57.25 25.55 -11.23
N ARG A 71 57.35 25.21 -12.51
CA ARG A 71 58.49 25.54 -13.38
C ARG A 71 58.31 26.83 -14.19
N ILE A 72 57.11 27.44 -14.15
CA ILE A 72 56.82 28.66 -14.91
C ILE A 72 57.41 29.86 -14.16
N ASN A 73 58.37 30.54 -14.78
CA ASN A 73 59.08 31.67 -14.19
C ASN A 73 58.51 33.05 -14.61
N ILE A 74 57.54 33.08 -15.53
CA ILE A 74 56.88 34.29 -16.01
C ILE A 74 55.52 34.43 -15.32
N ALA A 75 55.36 35.46 -14.49
CA ALA A 75 54.16 35.63 -13.65
C ALA A 75 52.84 35.68 -14.45
N GLN A 76 52.85 36.33 -15.61
CA GLN A 76 51.67 36.43 -16.48
C GLN A 76 51.27 35.08 -17.10
N GLU A 77 52.25 34.24 -17.43
CA GLU A 77 52.00 32.89 -17.96
C GLU A 77 51.51 31.97 -16.84
N LEU A 78 52.11 32.06 -15.66
CA LEU A 78 51.68 31.32 -14.48
C LEU A 78 50.22 31.67 -14.12
N ALA A 79 49.86 32.95 -14.14
CA ALA A 79 48.50 33.38 -13.86
C ALA A 79 47.48 32.77 -14.83
N LYS A 80 47.80 32.73 -16.14
CA LYS A 80 46.92 32.12 -17.16
C LYS A 80 46.74 30.61 -16.96
N GLU A 81 47.81 29.88 -16.63
CA GLU A 81 47.70 28.43 -16.42
C GLU A 81 46.98 28.13 -15.09
N LEU A 82 47.16 28.94 -14.05
CA LEU A 82 46.39 28.84 -12.79
C LEU A 82 44.90 29.13 -12.99
N GLU A 83 44.56 30.12 -13.82
CA GLU A 83 43.16 30.37 -14.20
C GLU A 83 42.57 29.16 -14.93
N THR A 84 43.33 28.57 -15.85
CA THR A 84 42.94 27.34 -16.55
C THR A 84 42.73 26.17 -15.58
N GLN A 85 43.61 25.98 -14.59
CA GLN A 85 43.41 24.97 -13.53
C GLN A 85 42.18 25.25 -12.68
N THR A 86 41.96 26.51 -12.32
CA THR A 86 40.81 26.92 -11.51
C THR A 86 39.50 26.61 -12.23
N ILE A 87 39.40 26.94 -13.52
CA ILE A 87 38.24 26.60 -14.36
C ILE A 87 38.06 25.08 -14.43
N SER A 88 39.14 24.32 -14.58
CA SER A 88 39.06 22.85 -14.64
C SER A 88 38.56 22.25 -13.32
N CYS A 89 39.03 22.72 -12.17
CA CYS A 89 38.55 22.30 -10.85
C CYS A 89 37.09 22.70 -10.64
N GLN A 90 36.71 23.92 -11.03
CA GLN A 90 35.33 24.38 -10.93
C GLN A 90 34.38 23.49 -11.74
N ALA A 91 34.76 23.12 -12.96
CA ALA A 91 33.96 22.21 -13.79
C ALA A 91 33.78 20.80 -13.15
N ILE A 92 34.74 20.35 -12.34
CA ILE A 92 34.64 19.09 -11.59
C ILE A 92 33.66 19.25 -10.41
N ILE A 93 33.67 20.39 -9.73
CA ILE A 93 32.74 20.72 -8.64
C ILE A 93 31.33 20.85 -9.18
N ASP A 94 31.14 21.62 -10.26
CA ASP A 94 29.83 21.86 -10.88
C ASP A 94 29.16 20.54 -11.33
N SER A 95 29.95 19.58 -11.83
CA SER A 95 29.48 18.24 -12.19
C SER A 95 28.91 17.49 -10.98
N LYS A 96 29.61 17.53 -9.84
CA LYS A 96 29.16 16.92 -8.58
C LYS A 96 27.94 17.63 -8.01
N ASP A 97 27.94 18.96 -8.00
CA ASP A 97 26.80 19.76 -7.53
C ASP A 97 25.54 19.48 -8.35
N ARG A 98 25.69 19.30 -9.67
CA ARG A 98 24.60 18.84 -10.52
C ARG A 98 24.08 17.46 -10.08
N ARG A 99 24.95 16.48 -9.85
CA ARG A 99 24.53 15.15 -9.36
C ARG A 99 23.83 15.23 -8.00
N ILE A 100 24.34 16.04 -7.09
CA ILE A 100 23.73 16.27 -5.77
C ILE A 100 22.30 16.81 -5.93
N ARG A 101 22.12 17.84 -6.76
CA ARG A 101 20.79 18.43 -7.01
C ARG A 101 19.80 17.42 -7.57
N GLU A 102 20.22 16.59 -8.51
CA GLU A 102 19.36 15.56 -9.09
C GLU A 102 18.93 14.50 -8.06
N PHE A 103 19.84 14.08 -7.17
CA PHE A 103 19.49 13.15 -6.10
C PHE A 103 18.60 13.77 -5.03
N LEU A 104 18.78 15.05 -4.71
CA LEU A 104 17.89 15.76 -3.80
C LEU A 104 16.48 15.87 -4.39
N ALA A 105 16.36 16.19 -5.68
CA ALA A 105 15.06 16.25 -6.35
C ALA A 105 14.36 14.89 -6.37
N GLU A 106 15.08 13.80 -6.65
CA GLU A 106 14.50 12.45 -6.61
C GLU A 106 14.06 12.06 -5.19
N LEU A 107 14.84 12.43 -4.17
CA LEU A 107 14.47 12.19 -2.78
C LEU A 107 13.18 12.95 -2.42
N GLU A 108 13.07 14.22 -2.79
CA GLU A 108 11.85 15.02 -2.57
C GLU A 108 10.62 14.40 -3.24
N GLU A 109 10.76 13.93 -4.48
CA GLU A 109 9.68 13.22 -5.18
C GLU A 109 9.24 11.96 -4.43
N LYS A 110 10.21 11.16 -3.97
CA LYS A 110 9.93 9.95 -3.17
C LYS A 110 9.30 10.27 -1.83
N PHE A 111 9.73 11.33 -1.15
CA PHE A 111 9.10 11.79 0.08
C PHE A 111 7.63 12.15 -0.15
N HIS A 112 7.33 12.92 -1.19
CA HIS A 112 5.94 13.25 -1.54
C HIS A 112 5.10 12.03 -1.92
N PHE A 113 5.70 11.03 -2.58
CA PHE A 113 5.02 9.76 -2.84
C PHE A 113 4.70 9.02 -1.54
N CYS A 114 5.65 8.90 -0.62
CA CYS A 114 5.45 8.28 0.68
C CYS A 114 4.36 9.00 1.50
N GLU A 115 4.38 10.33 1.55
CA GLU A 115 3.35 11.13 2.23
C GLU A 115 1.94 10.82 1.69
N LYS A 116 1.79 10.73 0.37
CA LYS A 116 0.51 10.37 -0.27
C LYS A 116 0.11 8.94 0.05
N ALA A 117 1.06 8.00 0.04
CA ALA A 117 0.79 6.60 0.36
C ALA A 117 0.34 6.43 1.82
N MET A 118 0.96 7.15 2.76
CA MET A 118 0.56 7.13 4.18
C MET A 118 -0.86 7.68 4.37
N LYS A 119 -1.18 8.82 3.75
CA LYS A 119 -2.55 9.38 3.83
C LYS A 119 -3.61 8.43 3.30
N ARG A 120 -3.34 7.74 2.19
CA ARG A 120 -4.25 6.72 1.65
C ARG A 120 -4.40 5.55 2.61
N ALA A 121 -3.31 5.09 3.24
CA ALA A 121 -3.38 4.02 4.22
C ALA A 121 -4.22 4.42 5.45
N GLU A 122 -4.12 5.65 5.92
CA GLU A 122 -4.96 6.20 7.00
C GLU A 122 -6.45 6.25 6.60
N GLU A 123 -6.75 6.70 5.38
CA GLU A 123 -8.11 6.72 4.83
C GLU A 123 -8.69 5.29 4.70
N ASP A 124 -7.89 4.34 4.21
CA ASP A 124 -8.27 2.93 4.07
C ASP A 124 -8.52 2.29 5.44
N GLU A 125 -7.70 2.59 6.45
CA GLU A 125 -7.89 2.11 7.82
C GLU A 125 -9.21 2.62 8.40
N TYR A 126 -9.54 3.90 8.18
CA TYR A 126 -10.80 4.49 8.61
C TYR A 126 -11.99 3.79 7.94
N LEU A 127 -11.94 3.58 6.62
CA LEU A 127 -12.99 2.86 5.88
C LEU A 127 -13.15 1.40 6.33
N GLN A 128 -12.04 0.72 6.64
CA GLN A 128 -12.10 -0.65 7.17
C GLN A 128 -12.77 -0.69 8.53
N LYS A 129 -12.47 0.27 9.41
CA LYS A 129 -13.12 0.38 10.71
C LYS A 129 -14.62 0.65 10.59
N ASP A 130 -15.01 1.65 9.80
CA ASP A 130 -16.43 1.97 9.56
C ASP A 130 -17.19 0.75 9.01
N ARG A 131 -16.57 -0.01 8.09
CA ARG A 131 -17.14 -1.25 7.56
C ARG A 131 -17.28 -2.33 8.63
N ALA A 132 -16.28 -2.49 9.49
CA ALA A 132 -16.31 -3.48 10.57
C ALA A 132 -17.42 -3.16 11.58
N ASP A 133 -17.58 -1.88 11.94
CA ASP A 133 -18.62 -1.41 12.85
C ASP A 133 -20.02 -1.64 12.26
N LEU A 134 -20.23 -1.32 10.97
CA LEU A 134 -21.49 -1.58 10.27
C LEU A 134 -21.83 -3.09 10.23
N LEU A 135 -20.84 -3.94 9.94
CA LEU A 135 -21.04 -5.39 9.92
C LEU A 135 -21.35 -5.93 11.32
N ALA A 136 -20.73 -5.39 12.37
CA ALA A 136 -21.02 -5.77 13.74
C ALA A 136 -22.46 -5.39 14.14
N GLU A 137 -22.93 -4.22 13.73
CA GLU A 137 -24.31 -3.77 13.97
C GLU A 137 -25.32 -4.66 13.23
N GLN A 138 -25.12 -4.91 11.92
CA GLN A 138 -25.97 -5.81 11.14
C GLN A 138 -26.01 -7.23 11.74
N LYS A 139 -24.86 -7.74 12.19
CA LYS A 139 -24.80 -9.05 12.86
C LYS A 139 -25.64 -9.06 14.14
N LYS A 140 -25.54 -8.01 14.96
CA LYS A 140 -26.30 -7.89 16.21
C LYS A 140 -27.81 -7.85 15.95
N GLU A 141 -28.24 -7.13 14.92
CA GLU A 141 -29.65 -7.10 14.50
C GLU A 141 -30.13 -8.50 14.06
N LEU A 142 -29.33 -9.18 13.22
CA LEU A 142 -29.62 -10.54 12.75
C LEU A 142 -29.74 -11.53 13.92
N ASP A 143 -28.78 -11.51 14.85
CA ASP A 143 -28.77 -12.35 16.05
C ASP A 143 -30.02 -12.09 16.91
N THR A 144 -30.43 -10.82 17.04
CA THR A 144 -31.65 -10.43 17.77
C THR A 144 -32.91 -10.98 17.10
N LEU A 145 -32.99 -10.93 15.76
CA LEU A 145 -34.12 -11.47 15.01
C LEU A 145 -34.20 -13.00 15.13
N PHE A 146 -33.05 -13.70 15.10
CA PHE A 146 -33.01 -15.15 15.33
C PHE A 146 -33.44 -15.53 16.74
N GLU A 147 -33.01 -14.78 17.76
CA GLU A 147 -33.45 -14.98 19.14
C GLU A 147 -34.97 -14.78 19.29
N GLN A 148 -35.51 -13.70 18.73
CA GLN A 148 -36.96 -13.43 18.75
C GLN A 148 -37.76 -14.54 18.06
N ARG A 149 -37.26 -15.04 16.92
CA ARG A 149 -37.89 -16.15 16.21
C ARG A 149 -37.89 -17.41 17.07
N ARG A 150 -36.77 -17.75 17.70
CA ARG A 150 -36.66 -18.89 18.60
C ARG A 150 -37.66 -18.80 19.75
N GLN A 151 -37.74 -17.65 20.42
CA GLN A 151 -38.68 -17.42 21.53
C GLN A 151 -40.14 -17.55 21.09
N ARG A 152 -40.46 -17.08 19.87
CA ARG A 152 -41.80 -17.24 19.29
C ARG A 152 -42.13 -18.72 19.05
N GLU A 153 -41.22 -19.46 18.42
CA GLU A 153 -41.38 -20.89 18.16
C GLU A 153 -41.52 -21.69 19.46
N GLU A 154 -40.74 -21.37 20.49
CA GLU A 154 -40.86 -21.95 21.84
C GLU A 154 -42.21 -21.63 22.50
N SER A 155 -42.66 -20.37 22.41
CA SER A 155 -43.96 -19.94 22.95
C SER A 155 -45.14 -20.60 22.23
N GLU A 156 -45.07 -20.75 20.92
CA GLU A 156 -46.06 -21.46 20.11
C GLU A 156 -46.12 -22.94 20.47
N PHE A 157 -44.97 -23.59 20.66
CA PHE A 157 -44.89 -24.99 21.09
C PHE A 157 -45.48 -25.20 22.50
N LEU A 158 -45.15 -24.34 23.46
CA LEU A 158 -45.70 -24.39 24.82
C LEU A 158 -47.23 -24.13 24.82
N GLY A 159 -47.71 -23.18 24.02
CA GLY A 159 -49.14 -22.92 23.87
C GLY A 159 -49.91 -24.04 23.16
N ALA A 160 -49.26 -24.77 22.24
CA ALA A 160 -49.85 -25.96 21.60
C ALA A 160 -49.96 -27.14 22.57
N THR A 161 -48.93 -27.37 23.39
CA THR A 161 -48.92 -28.45 24.40
C THR A 161 -49.88 -28.17 25.56
N ALA A 162 -50.02 -26.92 26.00
CA ALA A 162 -51.02 -26.53 27.00
C ALA A 162 -52.46 -26.78 26.52
N ARG A 163 -52.77 -26.40 25.26
CA ARG A 163 -54.07 -26.68 24.63
C ARG A 163 -54.34 -28.18 24.43
N ALA A 164 -53.29 -28.97 24.17
CA ALA A 164 -53.40 -30.42 24.10
C ALA A 164 -53.60 -31.07 25.49
N GLY A 165 -53.02 -30.49 26.55
CA GLY A 165 -53.19 -30.94 27.94
C GLY A 165 -54.57 -30.65 28.52
N GLU A 166 -55.20 -29.53 28.15
CA GLU A 166 -56.60 -29.22 28.49
C GLU A 166 -57.62 -30.11 27.75
N ALA A 167 -57.22 -30.72 26.63
CA ALA A 167 -58.06 -31.60 25.83
C ALA A 167 -58.04 -33.08 26.26
N ILE A 168 -57.42 -33.43 27.39
CA ILE A 168 -57.45 -34.80 27.94
C ILE A 168 -58.59 -34.91 28.97
N PRO A 169 -59.70 -35.62 28.66
CA PRO A 169 -60.76 -35.87 29.63
C PRO A 169 -60.24 -36.78 30.75
N SER A 170 -60.66 -36.52 31.99
CA SER A 170 -60.26 -37.22 33.22
C SER A 170 -60.73 -38.68 33.35
N GLU A 171 -61.07 -39.38 32.27
CA GLU A 171 -61.65 -40.73 32.30
C GLU A 171 -60.66 -41.84 31.98
N LYS A 172 -59.52 -41.94 32.70
CA LYS A 172 -58.74 -43.19 32.80
C LYS A 172 -57.95 -43.28 34.12
N ARG A 173 -58.59 -43.02 35.26
CA ARG A 173 -58.00 -43.25 36.58
C ARG A 173 -58.67 -44.36 37.42
N GLU A 174 -59.73 -45.01 36.95
CA GLU A 174 -60.48 -45.97 37.78
C GLU A 174 -60.37 -47.46 37.42
N ASP A 175 -59.68 -47.88 36.36
CA ASP A 175 -59.63 -49.32 35.99
C ASP A 175 -58.45 -50.12 36.58
N LEU A 176 -57.84 -49.65 37.69
CA LEU A 176 -56.79 -50.41 38.40
C LEU A 176 -57.09 -50.67 39.89
N CYS A 177 -58.32 -50.44 40.37
CA CYS A 177 -58.63 -50.63 41.80
C CYS A 177 -59.79 -51.58 42.16
N HIS A 178 -60.40 -52.32 41.22
CA HIS A 178 -61.40 -53.33 41.59
C HIS A 178 -61.06 -54.74 41.07
N ARG A 179 -60.34 -55.46 41.94
CA ARG A 179 -60.61 -56.86 42.26
C ARG A 179 -61.92 -56.96 43.03
#